data_AF-A0A954XS45-F1
#
_entry.id   AF-A0A954XS45-F1
#
_cell.length_a   1.000
_cell.length_b   1.000
_cell.length_c   1.000
_cell.angle_alpha   90.00
_cell.angle_beta   90.00
_cell.angle_gamma   90.00
#
_symmetry.space_group_name_H-M   'P 1'
#
loop_
_entity.id
_entity.type
_entity.pdbx_description
1 polymer ?
#
loop_
_entity_poly.entity_id
_entity_poly.type
_entity_poly.pdbx_seq_one_letter_code
_entity_poly.pdbx_strand_id
1 'polypeptide(L)'
;MKDFARVLAVCVAALSCPVHAGETTCNPDSSKSSEFLPCAALEFERAQAALVAELGRLNDLLSPRQLEELSSDQVKWIEERDLRCKTQADEGLADGSEAYWGWVYDHCRAESTWLRVDTLREWK
;
A
#
# COMPACT_ATOMS: atom_id res chain seq x y z
N MET A 1 46.90 -13.50 -37.53
CA MET A 1 46.06 -14.04 -36.44
C MET A 1 46.08 -12.99 -35.34
N LYS A 2 45.35 -11.89 -35.51
CA LYS A 2 43.96 -11.67 -35.05
C LYS A 2 43.80 -11.85 -33.54
N ASP A 3 43.87 -10.68 -32.88
CA ASP A 3 42.99 -10.23 -31.80
C ASP A 3 43.13 -10.87 -30.42
N PHE A 4 44.07 -10.35 -29.63
CA PHE A 4 43.94 -10.30 -28.18
C PHE A 4 44.38 -8.92 -27.67
N ALA A 5 43.58 -8.36 -26.76
CA ALA A 5 43.73 -7.08 -26.07
C ALA A 5 43.24 -5.81 -26.77
N ARG A 6 42.01 -5.39 -26.41
CA ARG A 6 41.67 -4.03 -25.94
C ARG A 6 40.22 -4.04 -25.45
N VAL A 7 40.02 -4.07 -24.13
CA VAL A 7 39.70 -2.90 -23.27
C VAL A 7 38.25 -2.45 -23.41
N LEU A 8 37.48 -2.73 -22.34
CA LEU A 8 36.39 -1.96 -21.74
C LEU A 8 35.55 -1.05 -22.65
N ALA A 9 34.28 -1.41 -22.80
CA ALA A 9 33.19 -0.43 -22.83
C ALA A 9 31.88 -1.11 -22.41
N VAL A 10 31.61 -1.05 -21.11
CA VAL A 10 30.26 -1.15 -20.56
C VAL A 10 29.46 0.04 -21.07
N CYS A 11 28.34 -0.21 -21.74
CA CYS A 11 27.20 0.69 -21.77
C CYS A 11 25.94 -0.17 -21.78
N VAL A 12 25.42 -0.36 -20.57
CA VAL A 12 24.10 -0.89 -20.28
C VAL A 12 23.09 -0.04 -21.06
N ALA A 13 22.44 -0.64 -22.05
CA ALA A 13 21.28 -0.07 -22.70
C ALA A 13 20.12 -0.06 -21.70
N ALA A 14 20.09 0.95 -20.83
CA ALA A 14 18.93 1.23 -20.01
C ALA A 14 17.83 1.73 -20.94
N LEU A 15 16.85 0.84 -21.16
CA LEU A 15 15.51 1.18 -21.65
C LEU A 15 15.01 2.43 -20.93
N SER A 16 15.13 3.57 -21.59
CA SER A 16 14.48 4.80 -21.17
C SER A 16 13.03 4.71 -21.64
N CYS A 17 12.21 3.92 -20.96
CA CYS A 17 10.79 4.21 -20.97
C CYS A 17 10.64 5.55 -20.23
N PRO A 18 10.14 6.63 -20.87
CA PRO A 18 9.62 7.73 -20.11
C PRO A 18 8.41 7.15 -19.37
N VAL A 19 8.61 6.80 -18.10
CA VAL A 19 7.50 6.73 -17.17
C VAL A 19 6.88 8.12 -17.25
N HIS A 20 5.72 8.23 -17.88
CA HIS A 20 4.91 9.42 -17.75
C HIS A 20 4.50 9.44 -16.28
N ALA A 21 5.35 10.00 -15.44
CA ALA A 21 4.96 10.57 -14.17
C ALA A 21 4.06 11.77 -14.52
N GLY A 22 2.83 11.48 -14.96
CA GLY A 22 1.75 12.39 -14.61
C GLY A 22 1.77 12.40 -13.09
N GLU A 23 2.15 13.53 -12.49
CA GLU A 23 1.94 13.73 -11.07
C GLU A 23 0.48 13.38 -10.82
N THR A 24 0.24 12.25 -10.17
CA THR A 24 -1.08 11.91 -9.68
C THR A 24 -1.37 12.93 -8.58
N THR A 25 -1.90 14.10 -8.96
CA THR A 25 -2.19 15.17 -8.03
C THR A 25 -3.43 14.77 -7.26
N CYS A 26 -3.25 14.06 -6.13
CA CYS A 26 -4.29 13.92 -5.13
C CYS A 26 -4.66 15.31 -4.63
N ASN A 27 -5.92 15.69 -4.84
CA ASN A 27 -6.53 16.88 -4.26
C ASN A 27 -7.86 16.46 -3.59
N PRO A 28 -7.89 16.30 -2.25
CA PRO A 28 -9.08 15.86 -1.54
C PRO A 28 -10.22 16.89 -1.59
N ASP A 29 -9.91 18.16 -1.86
CA ASP A 29 -10.87 19.25 -1.96
C ASP A 29 -11.42 19.43 -3.39
N SER A 30 -10.95 18.64 -4.36
CA SER A 30 -11.41 18.72 -5.75
C SER A 30 -12.77 18.08 -5.94
N SER A 31 -13.62 18.71 -6.76
CA SER A 31 -14.84 18.08 -7.25
C SER A 31 -14.62 17.15 -8.45
N LYS A 32 -13.40 17.12 -9.02
CA LYS A 32 -13.07 16.24 -10.16
C LYS A 32 -12.60 14.87 -9.67
N SER A 33 -13.28 13.82 -10.11
CA SER A 33 -12.93 12.43 -9.79
C SER A 33 -11.48 12.07 -10.11
N SER A 34 -10.93 12.57 -11.21
CA SER A 34 -9.52 12.35 -11.57
C SER A 34 -8.51 12.91 -10.57
N GLU A 35 -8.91 13.87 -9.73
CA GLU A 35 -8.04 14.54 -8.76
C GLU A 35 -8.27 14.02 -7.33
N PHE A 36 -9.50 13.68 -6.93
CA PHE A 36 -9.76 13.18 -5.56
C PHE A 36 -9.69 11.65 -5.43
N LEU A 37 -10.05 10.86 -6.46
CA LEU A 37 -10.02 9.39 -6.36
C LEU A 37 -8.63 8.83 -5.99
N PRO A 38 -7.51 9.36 -6.53
CA PRO A 38 -6.18 8.86 -6.18
C PRO A 38 -5.78 9.07 -4.71
N CYS A 39 -6.48 9.95 -3.99
CA CYS A 39 -6.19 10.22 -2.58
C CYS A 39 -6.39 8.98 -1.71
N ALA A 40 -7.39 8.14 -1.99
CA ALA A 40 -7.64 6.94 -1.19
C ALA A 40 -6.46 5.96 -1.26
N ALA A 41 -5.89 5.75 -2.46
CA ALA A 41 -4.71 4.91 -2.64
C ALA A 41 -3.50 5.47 -1.88
N LEU A 42 -3.25 6.78 -1.99
CA LEU A 42 -2.16 7.45 -1.26
C LEU A 42 -2.33 7.36 0.26
N GLU A 43 -3.56 7.53 0.77
CA GLU A 43 -3.85 7.38 2.18
C GLU A 43 -3.64 5.95 2.66
N PHE A 44 -4.00 4.95 1.85
CA PHE A 44 -3.70 3.56 2.19
C PHE A 44 -2.20 3.29 2.27
N GLU A 45 -1.39 3.82 1.33
CA GLU A 45 0.08 3.70 1.39
C GLU A 45 0.65 4.32 2.68
N ARG A 46 0.14 5.48 3.10
CA ARG A 46 0.52 6.12 4.37
C ARG A 46 0.15 5.25 5.57
N ALA A 47 -1.06 4.71 5.60
CA ALA A 47 -1.52 3.83 6.67
C ALA A 47 -0.67 2.55 6.75
N GLN A 48 -0.33 1.96 5.61
CA GLN A 48 0.55 0.77 5.54
C GLN A 48 1.96 1.07 6.05
N ALA A 49 2.53 2.21 5.68
CA ALA A 49 3.84 2.63 6.19
C ALA A 49 3.82 2.78 7.72
N ALA A 50 2.76 3.36 8.28
CA ALA A 50 2.59 3.48 9.72
C ALA A 50 2.41 2.12 10.42
N LEU A 51 1.65 1.19 9.82
CA LEU A 51 1.51 -0.17 10.31
C LEU A 51 2.85 -0.91 10.36
N VAL A 52 3.65 -0.83 9.30
CA VAL A 52 4.98 -1.44 9.26
C VAL A 52 5.91 -0.84 10.32
N ALA A 53 5.88 0.49 10.49
CA ALA A 53 6.67 1.15 11.53
C ALA A 53 6.29 0.69 12.94
N GLU A 54 4.99 0.54 13.21
CA GLU A 54 4.49 0.10 14.51
C GLU A 54 4.82 -1.37 14.80
N LEU A 55 4.68 -2.25 13.82
CA LEU A 55 5.14 -3.64 13.93
C LEU A 55 6.66 -3.71 14.15
N GLY A 56 7.42 -2.84 13.50
CA GLY A 56 8.85 -2.69 13.73
C GLY A 56 9.18 -2.33 15.18
N ARG A 57 8.44 -1.38 15.77
CA ARG A 57 8.58 -1.02 17.20
C ARG A 57 8.30 -2.21 18.12
N LEU A 58 7.27 -3.01 17.82
CA LEU A 58 6.90 -4.16 18.64
C LEU A 58 7.94 -5.30 18.59
N ASN A 59 8.69 -5.44 17.49
CA ASN A 59 9.78 -6.42 17.39
C ASN A 59 10.85 -6.24 18.48
N ASP A 60 11.09 -5.01 18.93
CA ASP A 60 12.09 -4.71 19.97
C ASP A 60 11.56 -4.92 21.40
N LEU A 61 10.25 -5.08 21.57
CA LEU A 61 9.59 -5.10 22.88
C LEU A 61 9.03 -6.45 23.27
N LEU A 62 8.57 -7.22 22.29
CA LEU A 62 7.86 -8.48 22.52
C LEU A 62 8.83 -9.67 22.56
N SER A 63 8.48 -10.67 23.37
CA SER A 63 9.18 -11.95 23.34
C SER A 63 8.96 -12.68 22.00
N PRO A 64 9.83 -13.64 21.63
CA PRO A 64 9.67 -14.39 20.38
C PRO A 64 8.29 -15.07 20.23
N ARG A 65 7.74 -15.58 21.33
CA ARG A 65 6.39 -16.19 21.33
C ARG A 65 5.30 -15.16 21.06
N GLN A 66 5.37 -13.99 21.70
CA GLN A 66 4.40 -12.91 21.46
C GLN A 66 4.49 -12.39 20.02
N LEU A 67 5.69 -12.37 19.43
CA LEU A 67 5.88 -12.00 18.03
C LEU A 67 5.28 -13.03 17.07
N GLU A 68 5.39 -14.32 17.38
CA GLU A 68 4.74 -15.38 16.60
C GLU A 68 3.21 -15.26 16.66
N GLU A 69 2.66 -15.02 17.85
CA GLU A 69 1.23 -14.78 18.07
C GLU A 69 0.77 -13.52 17.31
N LEU A 70 1.48 -12.40 17.45
CA LEU A 70 1.20 -11.15 16.72
C LEU A 70 1.26 -11.34 15.20
N SER A 71 2.26 -12.07 14.69
CA SER A 71 2.41 -12.33 13.25
C SER A 71 1.23 -13.13 12.69
N SER A 72 0.82 -14.19 13.40
CA SER A 72 -0.35 -14.99 13.04
C SER A 72 -1.64 -14.17 13.03
N ASP A 73 -1.83 -13.34 14.05
CA ASP A 73 -2.97 -12.44 14.16
C ASP A 73 -2.96 -11.36 13.07
N GLN A 74 -1.77 -10.86 12.71
CA GLN A 74 -1.63 -9.85 11.68
C GLN A 74 -1.97 -10.38 10.29
N VAL A 75 -1.58 -11.62 9.97
CA VAL A 75 -1.97 -12.27 8.70
C VAL A 75 -3.48 -12.39 8.59
N LYS A 76 -4.13 -12.96 9.62
CA LYS A 76 -5.59 -13.09 9.65
C LYS A 76 -6.30 -11.75 9.52
N TRP A 77 -5.82 -10.75 10.25
CA TRP A 77 -6.39 -9.40 10.19
C TRP A 77 -6.29 -8.78 8.79
N ILE A 78 -5.17 -8.99 8.06
CA ILE A 78 -5.02 -8.51 6.67
C ILE A 78 -6.04 -9.20 5.76
N GLU A 79 -6.17 -10.53 5.87
CA GLU A 79 -7.11 -11.31 5.05
C GLU A 79 -8.56 -10.87 5.29
N GLU A 80 -8.95 -10.71 6.56
CA GLU A 80 -10.28 -10.25 6.95
C GLU A 80 -10.55 -8.80 6.53
N ARG A 81 -9.55 -7.92 6.65
CA ARG A 81 -9.64 -6.53 6.17
C ARG A 81 -9.92 -6.49 4.67
N ASP A 82 -9.10 -7.18 3.89
CA ASP A 82 -9.17 -7.10 2.43
C ASP A 82 -10.48 -7.73 1.92
N LEU A 83 -10.92 -8.83 2.53
CA LEU A 83 -12.22 -9.44 2.22
C LEU A 83 -13.38 -8.48 2.52
N ARG A 84 -13.42 -7.88 3.72
CA ARG A 84 -14.46 -6.92 4.11
C ARG A 84 -14.49 -5.71 3.19
N CYS A 85 -13.33 -5.10 2.93
CA CYS A 85 -13.24 -3.92 2.08
C CYS A 85 -13.63 -4.22 0.63
N LYS A 86 -13.31 -5.42 0.14
CA LYS A 86 -13.78 -5.88 -1.17
C LYS A 86 -15.30 -6.02 -1.19
N THR A 87 -15.90 -6.67 -0.19
CA THR A 87 -17.36 -6.80 -0.09
C THR A 87 -18.04 -5.43 -0.07
N GLN A 88 -17.51 -4.48 0.69
CA GLN A 88 -18.04 -3.12 0.74
C GLN A 88 -17.94 -2.40 -0.60
N ALA A 89 -16.81 -2.55 -1.31
CA ALA A 89 -16.64 -1.98 -2.64
C ALA A 89 -17.58 -2.65 -3.67
N ASP A 90 -17.77 -3.97 -3.58
CA ASP A 90 -18.68 -4.74 -4.43
C ASP A 90 -20.16 -4.35 -4.20
N GLU A 91 -20.57 -4.07 -2.95
CA GLU A 91 -21.91 -3.56 -2.62
C GLU A 91 -22.13 -2.14 -3.14
N GLY A 92 -21.08 -1.32 -3.16
CA GLY A 92 -21.10 0.05 -3.67
C GLY A 92 -21.25 0.16 -5.20
N LEU A 93 -21.07 -0.92 -5.95
CA LEU A 93 -21.12 -0.96 -7.42
C LEU A 93 -22.52 -0.84 -8.03
N ALA A 94 -23.53 -0.40 -7.29
CA ALA A 94 -24.91 -0.29 -7.77
C ALA A 94 -25.07 0.55 -9.06
N ASP A 95 -24.07 1.38 -9.42
CA ASP A 95 -24.03 2.22 -10.62
C ASP A 95 -22.98 1.84 -11.68
N GLY A 96 -22.17 0.79 -11.45
CA GLY A 96 -21.23 0.25 -12.43
C GLY A 96 -19.94 1.06 -12.65
N SER A 97 -19.59 2.00 -11.77
CA SER A 97 -18.36 2.78 -11.90
C SER A 97 -17.14 2.08 -11.28
N GLU A 98 -16.33 1.39 -12.10
CA GLU A 98 -15.08 0.73 -11.67
C GLU A 98 -14.10 1.69 -10.95
N ALA A 99 -14.09 2.97 -11.34
CA ALA A 99 -13.27 3.99 -10.70
C ALA A 99 -13.70 4.30 -9.26
N TYR A 100 -14.99 4.18 -8.96
CA TYR A 100 -15.51 4.37 -7.60
C TYR A 100 -15.22 3.16 -6.72
N TRP A 101 -15.26 1.94 -7.29
CA TRP A 101 -14.87 0.72 -6.58
C TRP A 101 -13.47 0.82 -5.98
N GLY A 102 -12.49 1.27 -6.77
CA GLY A 102 -11.10 1.41 -6.32
C GLY A 102 -10.98 2.39 -5.15
N TRP A 103 -11.69 3.50 -5.22
CA TRP A 103 -11.73 4.48 -4.13
C TRP A 103 -12.36 3.92 -2.85
N VAL A 104 -13.52 3.25 -2.94
CA VAL A 104 -14.17 2.62 -1.77
C VAL A 104 -13.26 1.56 -1.14
N TYR A 105 -12.63 0.73 -1.97
CA TYR A 105 -11.73 -0.32 -1.52
C TYR A 105 -10.50 0.23 -0.78
N ASP A 106 -9.80 1.20 -1.39
CA ASP A 106 -8.61 1.79 -0.80
C ASP A 106 -8.94 2.64 0.44
N HIS A 107 -10.07 3.35 0.44
CA HIS A 107 -10.51 4.11 1.59
C HIS A 107 -10.80 3.20 2.80
N CYS A 108 -11.59 2.14 2.62
CA CYS A 108 -11.85 1.16 3.68
C CYS A 108 -10.55 0.55 4.24
N ARG A 109 -9.61 0.23 3.36
CA ARG A 109 -8.31 -0.33 3.75
C ARG A 109 -7.49 0.68 4.55
N ALA A 110 -7.46 1.95 4.15
CA ALA A 110 -6.76 3.00 4.88
C ALA A 110 -7.31 3.17 6.30
N GLU A 111 -8.62 3.34 6.44
CA GLU A 111 -9.29 3.51 7.74
C GLU A 111 -9.06 2.30 8.65
N SER A 112 -9.28 1.09 8.13
CA SER A 112 -9.07 -0.15 8.88
C SER A 112 -7.63 -0.27 9.35
N THR A 113 -6.67 0.13 8.52
CA THR A 113 -5.24 0.06 8.83
C THR A 113 -4.85 1.07 9.89
N TRP A 114 -5.42 2.29 9.87
CA TRP A 114 -5.22 3.25 10.96
C TRP A 114 -5.76 2.75 12.29
N LEU A 115 -6.97 2.16 12.32
CA LEU A 115 -7.52 1.56 13.53
C LEU A 115 -6.62 0.44 14.08
N ARG A 116 -6.03 -0.36 13.19
CA ARG A 116 -5.07 -1.40 13.60
C ARG A 116 -3.78 -0.80 14.16
N VAL A 117 -3.26 0.26 13.55
CA VAL A 117 -2.10 1.00 14.07
C VAL A 117 -2.38 1.48 15.50
N ASP A 118 -3.54 2.07 15.75
CA ASP A 118 -3.91 2.55 17.09
C ASP A 118 -4.05 1.39 18.09
N THR A 119 -4.63 0.27 17.66
CA THR A 119 -4.69 -0.97 18.47
C THR A 119 -3.30 -1.47 18.86
N LEU A 120 -2.34 -1.45 17.92
CA LEU A 120 -0.97 -1.91 18.17
C LEU A 120 -0.17 -0.96 19.07
N ARG A 121 -0.47 0.35 19.03
CA ARG A 121 0.14 1.35 19.93
C ARG A 121 -0.25 1.15 21.38
N GLU A 122 -1.45 0.63 21.63
CA GLU A 122 -1.95 0.31 22.97
C GLU A 122 -1.46 -1.04 23.50
N TRP A 123 -0.76 -1.81 22.67
CA TRP A 123 -0.22 -3.12 23.04
C TRP A 123 0.82 -2.98 24.17
N LYS A 124 0.60 -3.70 25.27
CA LYS A 124 1.45 -3.75 26.48
C LYS A 124 2.18 -5.08 26.61
#